data_AF-A0A3D4QKI7-F1
#
_entry.id   AF-A0A3D4QKI7-F1
#
_cell.length_a   1.000
_cell.length_b   1.000
_cell.length_c   1.000
_cell.angle_alpha   90.00
_cell.angle_beta   90.00
_cell.angle_gamma   90.00
#
_symmetry.space_group_name_H-M   'P 1'
#
loop_
_entity.id
_entity.type
_entity.pdbx_description
1 polymer ?
#
loop_
_entity_poly.entity_id
_entity_poly.type
_entity_poly.pdbx_seq_one_letter_code
_entity_poly.pdbx_strand_id
1 'polypeptide(L)' 'EADLEDQKIADMQRKGGDITVIDWSTEERAKFRKIAVGAWEDFASKSPLAREALDAHLKYMRSVGLLD' A
#
# COMPACT_ATOMS: atom_id res chain seq x y z
N GLU A 1 5.56 9.37 8.55
CA GLU A 1 7.00 9.68 8.40
C GLU A 1 7.56 9.06 7.13
N ALA A 2 7.49 7.72 6.97
CA ALA A 2 7.95 7.02 5.76
C ALA A 2 7.36 7.54 4.42
N ASP A 3 6.04 7.73 4.31
CA ASP A 3 5.41 8.25 3.07
C ASP A 3 5.95 9.63 2.64
N LEU A 4 6.23 10.50 3.61
CA LEU A 4 6.80 11.83 3.33
C LEU A 4 8.25 11.74 2.86
N GLU A 5 8.99 10.72 3.29
CA GLU A 5 10.37 10.48 2.86
C GLU A 5 10.40 9.88 1.45
N ASP A 6 9.53 8.91 1.17
CA ASP A 6 9.37 8.31 -0.16
C ASP A 6 9.02 9.38 -1.22
N GLN A 7 8.10 10.30 -0.89
CA GLN A 7 7.75 11.42 -1.77
C GLN A 7 8.94 12.35 -2.03
N LYS A 8 9.75 12.67 -1.00
CA LYS A 8 10.95 13.51 -1.16
C LYS A 8 11.99 12.84 -2.07
N ILE A 9 12.21 11.54 -1.92
CA ILE A 9 13.13 10.78 -2.76
C ILE A 9 12.63 10.76 -4.20
N ALA A 10 11.34 10.47 -4.41
CA ALA A 10 10.72 10.50 -5.74
C ALA A 10 10.88 11.88 -6.42
N ASP A 11 10.66 12.98 -5.69
CA ASP A 11 10.84 14.33 -6.22
C ASP A 11 12.28 14.68 -6.54
N MET A 12 13.24 14.20 -5.74
CA MET A 12 14.67 14.33 -6.04
C MET A 12 15.02 13.59 -7.32
N GLN A 13 14.56 12.34 -7.47
CA GLN A 13 14.87 11.48 -8.61
C GLN A 13 14.24 11.99 -9.91
N ARG A 14 13.03 12.56 -9.86
CA ARG A 14 12.40 13.23 -11.01
C ARG A 14 13.27 14.36 -11.57
N LYS A 15 14.05 15.04 -10.74
CA LYS A 15 14.92 16.16 -11.14
C LYS A 15 16.30 15.70 -11.65
N GLY A 16 16.75 14.50 -11.28
CA GLY A 16 18.10 14.00 -11.56
C GLY A 16 18.34 13.53 -12.99
N GLY A 17 17.29 13.30 -13.78
CA GLY A 17 17.38 12.96 -15.22
C GLY A 17 17.70 11.50 -15.55
N ASP A 18 18.43 10.78 -14.68
CA ASP A 18 18.83 9.38 -14.92
C ASP A 18 17.76 8.34 -14.51
N ILE A 19 16.74 8.77 -13.76
CA ILE A 19 15.71 7.89 -13.18
C ILE A 19 14.33 8.30 -13.69
N THR A 20 13.58 7.34 -14.24
CA THR A 20 12.17 7.51 -14.53
C THR A 20 11.33 7.11 -13.33
N VAL A 21 10.72 8.08 -12.65
CA VAL A 21 9.82 7.84 -11.52
C VAL A 21 8.42 7.55 -12.06
N ILE A 22 7.97 6.30 -11.88
CA ILE A 22 6.63 5.86 -12.32
C ILE A 22 5.67 5.97 -11.14
N ASP A 23 4.71 6.87 -11.25
CA ASP A 23 3.60 7.00 -10.29
C ASP A 23 2.37 6.26 -10.82
N TRP A 24 2.06 5.10 -10.23
CA TRP A 24 0.87 4.35 -10.63
C TRP A 24 -0.40 5.13 -10.30
N SER A 25 -1.35 5.10 -11.23
CA SER A 25 -2.67 5.69 -11.02
C SER A 25 -3.36 5.08 -9.80
N THR A 26 -4.28 5.83 -9.20
CA THR A 26 -5.11 5.33 -8.09
C THR A 26 -5.86 4.05 -8.46
N GLU A 27 -6.29 3.92 -9.72
CA GLU A 27 -6.97 2.72 -10.22
C GLU A 27 -6.06 1.49 -10.21
N GLU A 28 -4.83 1.61 -10.72
CA GLU A 28 -3.86 0.51 -10.72
C GLU A 28 -3.44 0.14 -9.29
N ARG A 29 -3.30 1.13 -8.41
CA ARG A 29 -3.05 0.89 -6.97
C ARG A 29 -4.23 0.16 -6.31
N ALA A 30 -5.47 0.43 -6.70
CA ALA A 30 -6.65 -0.28 -6.19
C ALA A 30 -6.69 -1.73 -6.69
N LYS A 31 -6.42 -1.98 -7.97
CA LYS A 31 -6.27 -3.34 -8.53
C LYS A 31 -5.20 -4.13 -7.80
N PHE A 32 -4.03 -3.51 -7.58
CA PHE A 32 -2.93 -4.12 -6.83
C PHE A 32 -3.35 -4.45 -5.39
N ARG A 33 -4.01 -3.51 -4.69
CA ARG A 33 -4.46 -3.73 -3.31
C ARG A 33 -5.43 -4.89 -3.21
N LYS A 34 -6.33 -5.07 -4.18
CA LYS A 34 -7.25 -6.21 -4.22
C LYS A 34 -6.50 -7.55 -4.25
N ILE A 35 -5.42 -7.65 -5.01
CA ILE A 35 -4.55 -8.84 -5.04
C ILE A 35 -3.81 -9.00 -3.70
N ALA A 36 -3.27 -7.90 -3.17
CA ALA A 36 -2.52 -7.91 -1.92
C ALA A 36 -3.37 -8.39 -0.73
N VAL A 37 -4.65 -8.01 -0.66
CA VAL A 37 -5.58 -8.50 0.37
C VAL A 37 -5.64 -10.03 0.39
N GLY A 38 -5.63 -10.71 -0.76
CA GLY A 38 -5.60 -12.17 -0.81
C GLY A 38 -4.35 -12.75 -0.15
N ALA A 39 -3.17 -12.21 -0.45
CA ALA A 39 -1.93 -12.65 0.18
C ALA A 39 -1.88 -12.35 1.68
N TRP A 40 -2.48 -11.24 2.11
CA TRP A 40 -2.59 -10.90 3.52
C TRP A 40 -3.53 -11.85 4.27
N GLU A 41 -4.66 -12.22 3.66
CA GLU A 41 -5.59 -13.21 4.19
C GLU A 41 -4.91 -14.57 4.40
N ASP A 42 -4.12 -15.03 3.43
CA ASP A 42 -3.33 -16.25 3.54
C ASP A 42 -2.38 -16.20 4.74
N PHE A 43 -1.72 -15.05 4.97
CA PHE A 43 -0.83 -14.87 6.10
C PHE A 43 -1.59 -14.79 7.44
N ALA A 44 -2.71 -14.08 7.47
CA ALA A 44 -3.55 -13.92 8.64
C ALA A 44 -4.15 -15.25 9.14
N SER A 45 -4.25 -16.26 8.27
CA SER A 45 -4.63 -17.62 8.68
C SER A 45 -3.64 -18.30 9.64
N LYS A 46 -2.39 -17.81 9.72
CA LYS A 46 -1.30 -18.47 10.46
C LYS A 46 -1.35 -18.28 11.97
N SER A 47 -2.02 -17.24 12.48
CA SER A 47 -2.19 -17.05 13.92
C SER A 47 -3.35 -16.10 14.26
N PRO A 48 -3.92 -16.19 15.47
CA PRO A 48 -4.93 -15.24 15.94
C PRO A 48 -4.43 -13.78 15.92
N LEU A 49 -3.16 -13.54 16.27
CA LEU A 49 -2.58 -12.21 16.26
C LEU A 49 -2.42 -11.66 14.85
N ALA A 50 -2.05 -12.49 13.88
CA ALA A 50 -1.95 -12.07 12.48
C ALA A 50 -3.33 -11.72 11.91
N ARG A 51 -4.38 -12.46 12.30
CA ARG A 51 -5.77 -12.13 11.99
C ARG A 51 -6.18 -10.77 12.56
N GLU A 52 -5.95 -10.55 13.86
CA GLU A 52 -6.27 -9.28 14.52
C GLU A 52 -5.57 -8.09 13.85
N ALA A 53 -4.28 -8.24 13.52
CA ALA A 53 -3.52 -7.20 12.84
C ALA A 53 -4.08 -6.88 11.45
N LEU A 54 -4.46 -7.92 10.67
CA LEU A 54 -5.06 -7.72 9.36
C LEU A 54 -6.42 -7.03 9.47
N ASP A 55 -7.28 -7.46 10.40
CA ASP A 55 -8.62 -6.89 10.56
C ASP A 55 -8.56 -5.40 10.92
N ALA A 56 -7.64 -5.01 11.82
CA ALA A 56 -7.39 -3.61 12.15
C ALA A 56 -6.92 -2.81 10.92
N HIS A 57 -6.03 -3.38 10.11
CA HIS A 57 -5.52 -2.73 8.91
C HIS A 57 -6.60 -2.56 7.83
N LEU A 58 -7.38 -3.60 7.56
CA LEU A 58 -8.50 -3.57 6.61
C LEU A 58 -9.55 -2.54 7.03
N LYS A 59 -9.88 -2.47 8.33
CA LYS A 59 -10.80 -1.48 8.88
C LYS A 59 -10.31 -0.06 8.61
N TYR A 60 -9.04 0.22 8.86
CA TYR A 60 -8.46 1.53 8.59
C TYR A 60 -8.51 1.87 7.09
N MET A 61 -8.06 0.96 6.22
CA MET A 61 -8.07 1.20 4.77
C MET A 61 -9.46 1.50 4.21
N ARG A 62 -10.50 0.82 4.70
CA ARG A 62 -11.89 1.14 4.33
C ARG A 62 -12.31 2.52 4.84
N SER A 63 -11.95 2.86 6.08
CA SER A 63 -12.29 4.18 6.65
C SER A 63 -11.70 5.37 5.89
N VAL A 64 -10.57 5.16 5.20
CA VAL A 64 -9.91 6.19 4.38
C VAL A 64 -10.17 6.03 2.88
N GLY A 65 -11.08 5.12 2.47
CA GLY A 65 -11.47 4.92 1.08
C GLY A 65 -10.42 4.25 0.18
N LEU A 66 -9.44 3.54 0.77
CA LEU A 66 -8.45 2.76 0.01
C LEU A 66 -8.98 1.38 -0.41
N LEU A 67 -10.04 0.92 0.25
CA LEU A 67 -10.80 -0.30 -0.05
C LEU A 67 -12.29 0.01 0.07
N ASP A 68 -13.10 -0.70 -0.73
CA ASP A 68 -14.57 -0.72 -0.61
C ASP A 68 -15.05 -1.46 0.65
#